data_AF-A0A0Q5K3Q2-F1
#
_entry.id   AF-A0A0Q5K3Q2-F1
#
_cell.length_a   1.000
_cell.length_b   1.000
_cell.length_c   1.000
_cell.angle_alpha   90.00
_cell.angle_beta   90.00
_cell.angle_gamma   90.00
#
_symmetry.space_group_name_H-M   'P 1'
#
loop_
_entity.id
_entity.type
_entity.pdbx_description
1 polymer ?
#
loop_
_entity_poly.entity_id
_entity_poly.type
_entity_poly.pdbx_seq_one_letter_code
_entity_poly.pdbx_strand_id
1 'polypeptide(L)'
;MPRVPAFSLLLALGAALPAHAVAVPHPDAVLAEARAYAYTAALSLPVAMVNNEGERIEAAGCNDPRLVIPVTLRLNQIEFCAASVSGENEYEVQVRFKNGLAFIADQNGVRQVDAAQVVP
;
A
#
# COMPACT_ATOMS: atom_id res chain seq x y z
N MET A 1 -4.60 30.77 -69.95
CA MET A 1 -4.05 29.43 -70.24
C MET A 1 -2.62 29.38 -69.69
N PRO A 2 -2.16 28.25 -69.12
CA PRO A 2 -2.17 28.00 -67.67
C PRO A 2 -0.80 27.53 -67.10
N ARG A 3 -0.64 27.56 -65.76
CA ARG A 3 -0.15 26.44 -64.90
C ARG A 3 0.32 26.92 -63.51
N VAL A 4 -0.56 26.71 -62.52
CA VAL A 4 -0.23 26.22 -61.16
C VAL A 4 -0.07 24.68 -61.33
N PRO A 5 0.73 23.88 -60.59
CA PRO A 5 0.97 23.96 -59.14
C PRO A 5 2.34 23.48 -58.61
N ALA A 6 2.60 23.69 -57.31
CA ALA A 6 3.24 22.69 -56.44
C ALA A 6 3.12 23.15 -54.97
N PHE A 7 1.96 22.85 -54.39
CA PHE A 7 1.71 22.95 -52.95
C PHE A 7 2.41 21.74 -52.31
N SER A 8 3.60 21.91 -51.74
CA SER A 8 4.26 20.85 -50.95
C SER A 8 3.63 20.79 -49.56
N LEU A 9 2.46 20.15 -49.48
CA LEU A 9 1.87 19.75 -48.20
C LEU A 9 2.57 18.46 -47.75
N LEU A 10 3.68 18.61 -47.01
CA LEU A 10 4.31 17.50 -46.29
C LEU A 10 3.44 17.14 -45.07
N LEU A 11 2.40 16.33 -45.31
CA LEU A 11 1.75 15.53 -44.27
C LEU A 11 2.69 14.37 -43.91
N ALA A 12 3.63 14.64 -42.99
CA ALA A 12 4.29 13.56 -42.28
C ALA A 12 3.34 13.10 -41.17
N LEU A 13 2.73 11.93 -41.42
CA LEU A 13 1.95 11.16 -40.46
C LEU A 13 2.68 11.09 -39.10
N GLY A 14 2.20 11.87 -38.14
CA GLY A 14 2.43 11.59 -36.73
C GLY A 14 1.70 10.30 -36.38
N ALA A 15 2.33 9.16 -36.59
CA ALA A 15 1.91 7.92 -35.95
C ALA A 15 2.16 8.10 -34.44
N ALA A 16 1.17 8.67 -33.75
CA ALA A 16 1.06 8.57 -32.32
C ALA A 16 0.93 7.07 -32.01
N LEU A 17 2.06 6.42 -31.75
CA LEU A 17 2.08 5.10 -31.14
C LEU A 17 1.21 5.20 -29.90
N PRO A 18 0.20 4.33 -29.71
CA PRO A 18 -0.54 4.31 -28.47
C PRO A 18 0.50 4.09 -27.37
N ALA A 19 0.60 5.06 -26.46
CA ALA A 19 1.29 4.87 -25.21
C ALA A 19 0.71 3.60 -24.61
N HIS A 20 1.51 2.54 -24.54
CA HIS A 20 1.08 1.29 -23.95
C HIS A 20 0.87 1.62 -22.49
N ALA A 21 -0.39 1.85 -22.11
CA ALA A 21 -0.77 1.92 -20.72
C ALA A 21 -0.27 0.62 -20.10
N VAL A 22 0.74 0.72 -19.24
CA VAL A 22 1.25 -0.41 -18.48
C VAL A 22 0.13 -0.78 -17.52
N ALA A 23 -0.79 -1.63 -17.97
CA ALA A 23 -1.81 -2.21 -17.14
C ALA A 23 -1.09 -3.12 -16.16
N VAL A 24 -0.98 -2.72 -14.89
CA VAL A 24 -0.67 -3.64 -13.79
C VAL A 24 -2.00 -4.36 -13.49
N PRO A 25 -2.25 -5.56 -14.02
CA PRO A 25 -3.61 -6.00 -14.24
C PRO A 25 -4.10 -6.87 -13.08
N HIS A 26 -3.93 -6.45 -11.83
CA HIS A 26 -4.40 -7.23 -10.68
C HIS A 26 -4.83 -6.36 -9.49
N PRO A 27 -5.81 -5.46 -9.64
CA PRO A 27 -6.27 -4.60 -8.53
C PRO A 27 -6.72 -5.40 -7.30
N ASP A 28 -7.38 -6.54 -7.52
CA ASP A 28 -7.81 -7.41 -6.43
C ASP A 28 -6.63 -8.07 -5.71
N ALA A 29 -5.56 -8.44 -6.43
CA ALA A 29 -4.36 -9.01 -5.81
C ALA A 29 -3.59 -7.96 -5.01
N VAL A 30 -3.49 -6.73 -5.53
CA VAL A 30 -2.90 -5.59 -4.82
C VAL A 30 -3.65 -5.34 -3.52
N LEU A 31 -4.99 -5.29 -3.58
CA LEU A 31 -5.84 -5.10 -2.41
C LEU A 31 -5.70 -6.27 -1.42
N ALA A 32 -5.72 -7.51 -1.91
CA ALA A 32 -5.62 -8.71 -1.09
C ALA A 32 -4.28 -8.79 -0.36
N GLU A 33 -3.16 -8.47 -1.03
CA GLU A 33 -1.84 -8.45 -0.40
C GLU A 33 -1.75 -7.36 0.68
N ALA A 34 -2.25 -6.15 0.39
CA ALA A 34 -2.27 -5.05 1.36
C ALA A 34 -3.11 -5.40 2.60
N ARG A 35 -4.28 -6.02 2.39
CA ARG A 35 -5.15 -6.49 3.47
C ARG A 35 -4.51 -7.63 4.26
N ALA A 36 -3.87 -8.58 3.58
CA ALA A 36 -3.17 -9.70 4.23
C ALA A 36 -2.04 -9.18 5.13
N TYR A 37 -1.26 -8.20 4.66
CA TYR A 37 -0.25 -7.53 5.47
C TYR A 37 -0.85 -6.90 6.73
N ALA A 38 -1.95 -6.15 6.60
CA ALA A 38 -2.62 -5.53 7.74
C ALA A 38 -3.14 -6.57 8.76
N TYR A 39 -3.70 -7.69 8.31
CA TYR A 39 -4.07 -8.81 9.20
C TYR A 39 -2.87 -9.38 9.93
N THR A 40 -1.79 -9.67 9.22
CA THR A 40 -0.60 -10.27 9.84
C THR A 40 0.09 -9.31 10.79
N ALA A 41 0.13 -8.01 10.48
CA ALA A 41 0.65 -6.99 11.38
C ALA A 41 -0.19 -6.88 12.67
N ALA A 42 -1.52 -6.93 12.57
CA ALA A 42 -2.38 -6.95 13.76
C ALA A 42 -2.16 -8.20 14.62
N LEU A 43 -2.05 -9.38 14.01
CA LEU A 43 -1.78 -10.62 14.72
C LEU A 43 -0.40 -10.65 15.37
N SER A 44 0.57 -9.88 14.86
CA SER A 44 1.92 -9.85 15.42
C SER A 44 1.98 -9.09 16.75
N LEU A 45 1.04 -8.19 17.04
CA LEU A 45 1.05 -7.37 18.26
C LEU A 45 0.76 -8.17 19.55
N PRO A 46 -0.31 -8.99 19.61
CA PRO A 46 -0.51 -9.88 20.76
C PRO A 46 0.64 -10.89 20.92
N VAL A 47 1.21 -11.37 19.81
CA VAL A 47 2.39 -12.27 19.84
C VAL A 47 3.61 -11.53 20.40
N ALA A 48 3.82 -10.28 20.03
CA ALA A 48 4.90 -9.45 20.55
C ALA A 48 4.75 -9.24 22.07
N MET A 49 3.54 -9.02 22.58
CA MET A 49 3.32 -8.96 24.03
C MET A 49 3.77 -10.25 24.73
N VAL A 50 3.40 -11.42 24.20
CA VAL A 50 3.79 -12.70 24.80
C VAL A 50 5.30 -12.89 24.76
N ASN A 51 5.94 -12.58 23.63
CA ASN A 51 7.37 -12.77 23.44
C ASN A 51 8.24 -11.77 24.22
N ASN A 52 7.72 -10.59 24.54
CA ASN A 52 8.42 -9.53 25.26
C ASN A 52 7.87 -9.37 26.69
N GLU A 53 7.39 -10.45 27.32
CA GLU A 53 6.99 -10.47 28.74
C GLU A 53 5.95 -9.40 29.14
N GLY A 54 5.07 -9.01 28.20
CA GLY A 54 4.03 -8.01 28.41
C GLY A 54 4.47 -6.55 28.22
N GLU A 55 5.67 -6.31 27.69
CA GLU A 55 6.12 -4.96 27.35
C GLU A 55 5.19 -4.28 26.35
N ARG A 56 4.95 -2.98 26.58
CA ARG A 56 4.14 -2.14 25.70
C ARG A 56 4.94 -1.69 24.49
N ILE A 57 4.25 -1.55 23.37
CA ILE A 57 4.76 -0.97 22.14
C ILE A 57 3.93 0.28 21.86
N GLU A 58 4.58 1.43 21.70
CA GLU A 58 3.90 2.70 21.43
C GLU A 58 4.42 3.27 20.11
N ALA A 59 3.51 3.44 19.14
CA ALA A 59 3.78 4.06 17.83
C ALA A 59 5.05 3.54 17.13
N ALA A 60 5.36 2.25 17.27
CA ALA A 60 6.54 1.67 16.67
C ALA A 60 6.33 1.44 15.16
N GLY A 61 7.41 1.58 14.39
CA GLY A 61 7.38 1.18 12.99
C GLY A 61 7.13 -0.33 12.87
N CYS A 62 6.48 -0.76 11.78
CA CYS A 62 6.23 -2.19 11.54
C CYS A 62 7.49 -3.00 11.16
N ASN A 63 8.67 -2.37 11.21
CA ASN A 63 9.98 -2.99 11.17
C ASN A 63 10.64 -3.09 12.56
N ASP A 64 9.94 -2.73 13.63
CA ASP A 64 10.42 -2.92 15.01
C ASP A 64 10.78 -4.40 15.23
N PRO A 65 11.97 -4.70 15.77
CA PRO A 65 12.45 -6.07 15.91
C PRO A 65 11.59 -6.94 16.84
N ARG A 66 10.74 -6.33 17.67
CA ARG A 66 9.79 -7.03 18.54
C ARG A 66 8.56 -7.54 17.77
N LEU A 67 8.30 -7.01 16.57
CA LEU A 67 7.18 -7.38 15.72
C LEU A 67 7.61 -8.42 14.68
N VAL A 68 6.90 -9.55 14.65
CA VAL A 68 7.13 -10.60 13.66
C VAL A 68 6.02 -10.56 12.62
N ILE A 69 6.29 -9.92 11.47
CA ILE A 69 5.33 -9.79 10.36
C ILE A 69 5.81 -10.61 9.16
N PRO A 70 5.46 -11.90 9.05
CA PRO A 70 5.96 -12.81 8.01
C PRO A 70 5.26 -12.64 6.65
N VAL A 71 5.04 -11.40 6.20
CA VAL A 71 4.45 -11.10 4.89
C VAL A 71 5.47 -10.38 4.02
N THR A 72 5.83 -11.02 2.91
CA THR A 72 6.63 -10.39 1.86
C THR A 72 5.70 -9.66 0.90
N LEU A 73 5.81 -8.33 0.86
CA LEU A 73 5.09 -7.51 -0.11
C LEU A 73 5.79 -7.57 -1.47
N ARG A 74 5.04 -7.95 -2.51
CA ARG A 74 5.51 -8.02 -3.91
C ARG A 74 4.78 -7.01 -4.80
N LEU A 75 3.52 -6.71 -4.50
CA LEU A 75 2.65 -5.83 -5.27
C LEU A 75 2.51 -4.44 -4.64
N ASN A 76 2.71 -4.35 -3.33
CA ASN A 76 2.62 -3.12 -2.55
C ASN A 76 3.98 -2.68 -1.98
N GLN A 77 4.06 -1.41 -1.62
CA GLN A 77 5.17 -0.85 -0.83
C GLN A 77 4.58 0.00 0.28
N ILE A 78 5.06 -0.24 1.50
CA ILE A 78 4.68 0.56 2.67
C ILE A 78 5.25 1.96 2.51
N GLU A 79 4.40 2.96 2.72
CA GLU A 79 4.77 4.36 2.85
C GLU A 79 4.89 4.74 4.33
N PHE A 80 3.94 4.27 5.14
CA PHE A 80 3.89 4.51 6.57
C PHE A 80 3.29 3.30 7.29
N CYS A 81 3.82 2.99 8.48
CA CYS A 81 3.25 1.98 9.34
C CYS A 81 3.55 2.32 10.79
N ALA A 82 2.52 2.35 11.63
CA ALA A 82 2.63 2.54 13.07
C ALA A 82 1.84 1.44 13.78
N ALA A 83 2.44 0.86 14.80
CA ALA A 83 1.90 -0.24 15.56
C ALA A 83 2.01 0.06 17.06
N SER A 84 0.92 -0.18 17.78
CA SER A 84 0.85 0.05 19.22
C SER A 84 0.13 -1.11 19.92
N VAL A 85 0.61 -1.51 21.09
CA VAL A 85 -0.03 -2.49 21.95
C VAL A 85 0.18 -2.15 23.42
N SER A 86 -0.92 -2.04 24.17
CA SER A 86 -0.94 -1.78 25.62
C SER A 86 -1.52 -2.95 26.43
N GLY A 87 -2.16 -3.90 25.77
CA GLY A 87 -2.83 -5.07 26.35
C GLY A 87 -3.29 -6.06 25.28
N GLU A 88 -3.68 -7.28 25.68
CA GLU A 88 -4.07 -8.36 24.74
C GLU A 88 -5.21 -7.97 23.79
N ASN A 89 -6.11 -7.09 24.23
CA ASN A 89 -7.25 -6.58 23.45
C ASN A 89 -7.15 -5.07 23.15
N GLU A 90 -6.00 -4.47 23.44
CA GLU A 90 -5.72 -3.05 23.22
C GLU A 90 -4.51 -2.94 22.31
N TYR A 91 -4.76 -3.04 21.02
CA TYR A 91 -3.75 -2.97 19.99
C TYR A 91 -4.29 -2.30 18.73
N GLU A 92 -3.41 -1.65 18.00
CA GLU A 92 -3.73 -1.03 16.72
C GLU A 92 -2.51 -1.07 15.79
N VAL A 93 -2.74 -1.40 14.53
CA VAL A 93 -1.82 -1.12 13.43
C VAL A 93 -2.50 -0.20 12.44
N GLN A 94 -1.80 0.87 12.09
CA GLN A 94 -2.14 1.70 10.95
C GLN A 94 -1.09 1.49 9.88
N VAL A 95 -1.51 1.19 8.65
CA VAL A 95 -0.61 1.02 7.51
C VAL A 95 -1.14 1.80 6.32
N ARG A 96 -0.23 2.53 5.67
CA ARG A 96 -0.48 3.24 4.42
C ARG A 96 0.55 2.82 3.38
N PHE A 97 0.08 2.52 2.19
CA PHE A 97 0.88 2.06 1.07
C PHE A 97 1.05 3.16 0.03
N LYS A 98 2.15 3.14 -0.72
CA LYS A 98 2.49 4.17 -1.72
C LYS A 98 1.48 4.31 -2.87
N ASN A 99 0.64 3.30 -3.07
CA ASN A 99 -0.44 3.31 -4.06
C ASN A 99 -1.76 3.91 -3.53
N GLY A 100 -1.76 4.47 -2.31
CA GLY A 100 -2.91 5.14 -1.71
C GLY A 100 -3.84 4.22 -0.90
N LEU A 101 -3.58 2.90 -0.86
CA LEU A 101 -4.30 2.01 0.06
C LEU A 101 -3.90 2.29 1.50
N ALA A 102 -4.87 2.28 2.41
CA ALA A 102 -4.63 2.43 3.84
C ALA A 102 -5.58 1.56 4.66
N PHE A 103 -5.08 1.05 5.78
CA PHE A 103 -5.81 0.18 6.68
C PHE A 103 -5.55 0.53 8.13
N ILE A 104 -6.59 0.39 8.94
CA ILE A 104 -6.50 0.33 10.39
C ILE A 104 -6.95 -1.07 10.81
N ALA A 105 -6.12 -1.73 11.61
CA ALA A 105 -6.35 -3.05 12.12
C ALA A 105 -6.25 -3.05 13.65
N ASP A 106 -7.33 -3.43 14.31
CA ASP A 106 -7.47 -3.43 15.76
C ASP A 106 -8.29 -4.66 16.20
N GLN A 107 -8.73 -4.70 17.46
CA GLN A 107 -9.59 -5.76 18.00
C GLN A 107 -10.93 -5.94 17.27
N ASN A 108 -11.36 -4.96 16.47
CA ASN A 108 -12.58 -5.01 15.65
C ASN A 108 -12.29 -5.54 14.23
N GLY A 109 -11.06 -5.92 13.94
CA GLY A 109 -10.62 -6.47 12.67
C GLY A 109 -9.94 -5.44 11.76
N VAL A 110 -9.74 -5.83 10.50
CA VAL A 110 -9.05 -5.02 9.50
C VAL A 110 -10.05 -4.24 8.67
N ARG A 111 -9.90 -2.91 8.65
CA ARG A 111 -10.77 -2.00 7.88
C ARG A 111 -9.90 -1.20 6.92
N GLN A 112 -10.35 -1.09 5.67
CA GLN A 112 -9.79 -0.12 4.75
C GLN A 112 -10.34 1.26 5.10
N VAL A 113 -9.47 2.27 5.12
CA VAL A 113 -9.81 3.66 5.44
C VAL A 113 -9.24 4.59 4.38
N ASP A 114 -9.62 5.86 4.43
CA ASP A 114 -8.94 6.87 3.62
C ASP A 114 -7.51 7.05 4.10
N ALA A 115 -6.57 7.19 3.16
CA ALA A 115 -5.16 7.43 3.45
C ALA A 115 -4.90 8.63 4.37
N ALA A 116 -5.75 9.65 4.33
CA ALA A 116 -5.66 10.83 5.18
C ALA A 116 -5.97 10.56 6.66
N GLN A 117 -6.63 9.43 6.98
CA GLN A 117 -6.91 9.02 8.35
C GLN A 117 -5.70 8.35 9.01
N VAL A 118 -4.74 7.87 8.21
CA VAL A 118 -3.50 7.25 8.67
C VAL A 118 -2.37 8.29 8.65
N VAL A 119 -2.17 8.93 9.81
CA VAL A 119 -1.21 10.02 10.01
C VAL A 119 0.03 9.54 10.77
N PRO A 120 1.22 10.12 10.47
CA PRO A 120 2.43 9.93 11.27
C PRO A 120 2.33 10.47 12.70
#